data_AF-A0A4R4FI05-F1
#
_entry.id   AF-A0A4R4FI05-F1
#
_cell.length_a   1.000
_cell.length_b   1.000
_cell.length_c   1.000
_cell.angle_alpha   90.00
_cell.angle_beta   90.00
_cell.angle_gamma   90.00
#
_symmetry.space_group_name_H-M   'P 1'
#
loop_
_entity.id
_entity.type
_entity.pdbx_description
1 polymer ?
#
loop_
_entity_poly.entity_id
_entity_poly.type
_entity_poly.pdbx_seq_one_letter_code
_entity_poly.pdbx_strand_id
1 'polypeptide(L)'
;MVRSMAKEELMRHGCLWAGNVQEAFETFESVIISAGSREKMTAYFDRILAVNEDAAYADFYYPVLEEDQKQKFLSGLDSRQMAVLRRMETGSRQVYYRADREIMEVLLEITVTGWLFSTFYFAHKKAIIWGNYNMEFPVFCENRETLACYTGLAKECGLECHE
;
A
#
# COMPACT_ATOMS: atom_id res chain seq x y z
N MET A 1 -3.92 -11.27 -16.34
CA MET A 1 -2.79 -11.19 -15.40
C MET A 1 -2.38 -9.73 -15.30
N VAL A 2 -2.21 -9.22 -14.08
CA VAL A 2 -1.72 -7.87 -13.79
C VAL A 2 -0.22 -7.88 -13.93
N ARG A 3 0.26 -7.04 -14.84
CA ARG A 3 1.68 -6.92 -15.17
C ARG A 3 2.41 -6.26 -14.00
N SER A 4 3.59 -6.78 -13.67
CA SER A 4 4.50 -6.06 -12.78
C SER A 4 5.24 -4.95 -13.54
N MET A 5 5.74 -3.96 -12.81
CA MET A 5 6.41 -2.80 -13.38
C MET A 5 7.67 -2.42 -12.62
N ALA A 6 8.59 -1.76 -13.33
CA ALA A 6 9.78 -1.16 -12.73
C ALA A 6 9.41 0.14 -11.99
N LYS A 7 10.28 0.56 -11.07
CA LYS A 7 10.13 1.84 -10.34
C LYS A 7 9.94 3.02 -11.30
N GLU A 8 10.71 3.05 -12.38
CA GLU A 8 10.66 4.13 -13.37
C GLU A 8 9.32 4.17 -14.11
N GLU A 9 8.62 3.05 -14.23
CA GLU A 9 7.26 2.98 -14.78
C GLU A 9 6.24 3.47 -13.75
N LEU A 10 6.35 3.05 -12.48
CA LEU A 10 5.52 3.58 -11.38
C LEU A 10 5.61 5.12 -11.29
N MET A 11 6.82 5.68 -11.33
CA MET A 11 7.02 7.14 -11.28
C MET A 11 6.45 7.85 -12.52
N ARG A 12 6.51 7.22 -13.71
CA ARG A 12 5.88 7.76 -14.93
C ARG A 12 4.35 7.80 -14.84
N HIS A 13 3.74 6.99 -13.97
CA HIS A 13 2.32 7.09 -13.65
C HIS A 13 1.97 8.23 -12.68
N GLY A 14 2.96 9.02 -12.23
CA GLY A 14 2.75 10.18 -11.36
C GLY A 14 2.76 9.86 -9.87
N CYS A 15 3.13 8.64 -9.48
CA CYS A 15 3.30 8.27 -8.08
C CYS A 15 4.52 8.96 -7.46
N LEU A 16 4.37 9.35 -6.19
CA LEU A 16 5.51 9.70 -5.35
C LEU A 16 6.34 8.46 -5.05
N TRP A 17 7.64 8.66 -4.79
CA TRP A 17 8.53 7.59 -4.38
C TRP A 17 9.63 8.16 -3.48
N ALA A 18 10.00 7.41 -2.45
CA ALA A 18 11.17 7.66 -1.62
C ALA A 18 11.90 6.34 -1.39
N GLY A 19 13.23 6.39 -1.29
CA GLY A 19 14.04 5.19 -1.08
C GLY A 19 14.08 4.72 0.36
N ASN A 20 13.83 5.60 1.32
CA ASN A 20 13.80 5.27 2.74
C ASN A 20 12.96 6.26 3.55
N VAL A 21 12.69 5.90 4.81
CA VAL A 21 11.78 6.64 5.70
C VAL A 21 12.26 8.05 6.00
N GLN A 22 13.57 8.21 6.18
CA GLN A 22 14.16 9.51 6.47
C GLN A 22 13.97 10.45 5.27
N GLU A 23 14.30 9.98 4.07
CA GLU A 23 14.08 10.72 2.82
C GLU A 23 12.61 11.13 2.66
N ALA A 24 11.66 10.23 2.96
CA ALA A 24 10.24 10.51 2.86
C ALA A 24 9.80 11.63 3.83
N PHE A 25 10.23 11.57 5.09
CA PHE A 25 9.94 12.61 6.10
C PHE A 25 10.60 13.96 5.80
N GLU A 26 11.77 13.96 5.17
CA GLU A 26 12.46 15.20 4.77
C GLU A 26 11.87 15.84 3.52
N THR A 27 11.21 15.06 2.65
CA THR A 27 10.75 15.49 1.32
C THR A 27 9.26 15.82 1.27
N PHE A 28 8.42 15.09 2.02
CA PHE A 28 6.97 15.14 1.88
C PHE A 28 6.28 15.61 3.17
N GLU A 29 5.08 16.16 2.99
CA GLU A 29 4.16 16.40 4.10
C GLU A 29 3.73 15.05 4.67
N SER A 30 3.71 14.90 5.99
CA SER A 30 3.51 13.58 6.59
C SER A 30 2.58 13.58 7.79
N VAL A 31 1.97 12.41 8.03
CA VAL A 31 1.18 12.10 9.23
C VAL A 31 1.28 10.61 9.50
N ILE A 32 1.30 10.22 10.76
CA ILE A 32 1.21 8.82 11.18
C ILE A 32 -0.24 8.51 11.51
N ILE A 33 -0.82 7.51 10.85
CA ILE A 33 -2.21 7.08 11.07
C ILE A 33 -2.23 5.77 11.84
N SER A 34 -2.91 5.75 12.99
CA SER A 34 -3.06 4.58 13.84
C SER A 34 -4.51 4.10 13.87
N ALA A 35 -4.73 2.79 13.67
CA ALA A 35 -6.07 2.24 13.52
C ALA A 35 -6.67 1.54 14.73
N GLY A 36 -5.83 1.03 15.64
CA GLY A 36 -6.24 0.17 16.74
C GLY A 36 -7.03 -1.10 16.35
N SER A 37 -7.34 -1.31 15.05
CA SER A 37 -8.15 -2.41 14.51
C SER A 37 -7.97 -2.53 13.00
N ARG A 38 -8.14 -3.73 12.45
CA ARG A 38 -8.03 -4.00 11.01
C ARG A 38 -9.21 -3.43 10.24
N GLU A 39 -10.40 -3.48 10.82
CA GLU A 39 -11.65 -3.08 10.20
C GLU A 39 -11.66 -1.60 9.85
N LYS A 40 -11.20 -0.73 10.77
CA LYS A 40 -11.09 0.71 10.51
C LYS A 40 -10.06 1.03 9.45
N MET A 41 -8.91 0.34 9.46
CA MET A 41 -7.87 0.54 8.44
C MET A 41 -8.38 0.11 7.05
N THR A 42 -9.12 -1.01 6.98
CA THR A 42 -9.75 -1.47 5.73
C THR A 42 -10.75 -0.44 5.21
N ALA A 43 -11.63 0.08 6.09
CA ALA A 43 -12.58 1.13 5.72
C ALA A 43 -11.90 2.41 5.25
N TYR A 44 -10.74 2.76 5.83
CA TYR A 44 -9.95 3.90 5.40
C TYR A 44 -9.35 3.72 4.00
N PHE A 45 -8.80 2.54 3.71
CA PHE A 45 -8.30 2.22 2.38
C PHE A 45 -9.42 2.21 1.32
N ASP A 46 -10.62 1.71 1.66
CA ASP A 46 -11.80 1.81 0.80
C ASP A 46 -12.13 3.28 0.44
N ARG A 47 -12.06 4.18 1.43
CA ARG A 47 -12.29 5.62 1.20
C ARG A 47 -11.20 6.25 0.34
N ILE A 48 -9.93 5.90 0.57
CA ILE A 48 -8.81 6.39 -0.24
C ILE A 48 -8.97 5.94 -1.69
N LEU A 49 -9.34 4.68 -1.93
CA LEU A 49 -9.54 4.16 -3.29
C LEU A 49 -10.69 4.89 -4.00
N ALA A 50 -11.79 5.16 -3.29
CA ALA A 50 -12.92 5.90 -3.86
C ALA A 50 -12.54 7.31 -4.33
N VAL A 51 -11.65 8.02 -3.62
CA VAL A 51 -11.20 9.37 -4.03
C VAL A 51 -10.04 9.37 -5.02
N ASN A 52 -9.43 8.22 -5.29
CA ASN A 52 -8.31 8.06 -6.22
C ASN A 52 -8.67 7.34 -7.53
N GLU A 53 -9.94 6.98 -7.74
CA GLU A 53 -10.49 6.49 -9.03
C GLU A 53 -9.61 5.42 -9.74
N ASP A 54 -9.16 4.40 -9.00
CA ASP A 54 -8.30 3.31 -9.51
C ASP A 54 -6.92 3.74 -10.05
N ALA A 55 -6.45 4.93 -9.68
CA ALA A 55 -5.07 5.39 -9.83
C ALA A 55 -4.20 4.95 -8.65
N ALA A 56 -4.36 3.68 -8.25
CA ALA A 56 -3.70 3.06 -7.11
C ALA A 56 -2.70 1.98 -7.55
N TYR A 57 -1.61 1.89 -6.81
CA TYR A 57 -0.52 0.97 -7.03
C TYR A 57 -0.01 0.46 -5.69
N ALA A 58 0.65 -0.68 -5.71
CA ALA A 58 1.30 -1.22 -4.53
C ALA A 58 2.60 -1.94 -4.90
N ASP A 59 3.53 -2.01 -3.96
CA ASP A 59 4.61 -2.98 -4.04
C ASP A 59 4.20 -4.31 -3.39
N PHE A 60 4.77 -5.40 -3.89
CA PHE A 60 4.54 -6.75 -3.39
C PHE A 60 5.80 -7.58 -3.63
N TYR A 61 6.50 -7.91 -2.55
CA TYR A 61 7.84 -8.51 -2.59
C TYR A 61 7.87 -10.03 -2.79
N TYR A 62 6.72 -10.71 -2.90
CA TYR A 62 6.68 -12.15 -3.16
C TYR A 62 7.55 -12.63 -4.34
N PRO A 63 7.60 -11.95 -5.51
CA PRO A 63 8.42 -12.37 -6.65
C PRO A 63 9.91 -12.54 -6.31
N VAL A 64 10.42 -11.72 -5.38
CA VAL A 64 11.84 -11.67 -5.03
C VAL A 64 12.20 -12.51 -3.80
N LEU A 65 11.21 -13.08 -3.10
CA LEU A 65 11.44 -14.01 -2.00
C LEU A 65 12.21 -15.26 -2.47
N GLU A 66 12.99 -15.82 -1.54
CA GLU A 66 13.62 -17.12 -1.69
C GLU A 66 12.58 -18.24 -1.67
N GLU A 67 12.92 -19.41 -2.21
CA GLU A 67 11.96 -20.50 -2.42
C GLU A 67 11.32 -20.97 -1.11
N ASP A 68 12.09 -21.09 -0.02
CA ASP A 68 11.55 -21.51 1.28
C ASP A 68 10.57 -20.48 1.86
N GLN A 69 10.86 -19.18 1.68
CA GLN A 69 9.98 -18.08 2.08
C GLN A 69 8.71 -18.07 1.23
N LYS A 70 8.81 -18.34 -0.08
CA LYS A 70 7.65 -18.48 -0.97
C LYS A 70 6.74 -19.61 -0.52
N GLN A 71 7.29 -20.79 -0.23
CA GLN A 71 6.50 -21.93 0.23
C GLN A 71 5.78 -21.63 1.55
N LYS A 72 6.47 -21.01 2.51
CA LYS A 72 5.86 -20.56 3.79
C LYS A 72 4.73 -19.56 3.54
N PHE A 73 4.97 -18.55 2.72
CA PHE A 73 3.97 -17.55 2.37
C PHE A 73 2.73 -18.19 1.73
N LEU A 74 2.92 -19.04 0.70
CA LEU A 74 1.84 -19.74 0.01
C LEU A 74 1.01 -20.64 0.95
N SER A 75 1.66 -21.27 1.94
CA SER A 75 0.98 -22.18 2.88
C SER A 75 -0.02 -21.50 3.81
N GLY A 76 0.08 -20.18 4.00
CA GLY A 76 -0.86 -19.43 4.84
C GLY A 76 -1.86 -18.59 4.09
N LEU A 77 -1.85 -18.60 2.76
CA LEU A 77 -2.88 -17.92 1.98
C LEU A 77 -4.16 -18.74 1.96
N ASP A 78 -5.29 -18.06 2.11
CA ASP A 78 -6.58 -18.65 1.82
C ASP A 78 -6.85 -18.74 0.31
N SER A 79 -7.97 -19.37 -0.07
CA SER A 79 -8.38 -19.54 -1.46
C SER A 79 -8.54 -18.22 -2.23
N ARG A 80 -9.00 -17.16 -1.56
CA ARG A 80 -9.23 -15.85 -2.17
C ARG A 80 -7.89 -15.15 -2.42
N GLN A 81 -7.02 -15.11 -1.41
CA GLN A 81 -5.68 -14.55 -1.49
C GLN A 81 -4.84 -15.29 -2.55
N MET A 82 -4.96 -16.62 -2.63
CA MET A 82 -4.32 -17.42 -3.67
C MET A 82 -4.85 -17.07 -5.08
N ALA A 83 -6.16 -16.82 -5.22
CA ALA A 83 -6.74 -16.41 -6.49
C ALA A 83 -6.20 -15.04 -6.94
N VAL A 84 -6.07 -14.08 -6.02
CA VAL A 84 -5.45 -12.77 -6.30
C VAL A 84 -3.98 -12.91 -6.68
N LEU A 85 -3.21 -13.70 -5.94
CA LEU A 85 -1.80 -13.96 -6.26
C LEU A 85 -1.62 -14.51 -7.68
N ARG A 86 -2.49 -15.45 -8.11
CA ARG A 86 -2.46 -16.02 -9.47
C ARG A 86 -2.80 -15.01 -10.56
N ARG A 87 -3.46 -13.89 -10.22
CA ARG A 87 -3.71 -12.80 -11.15
C ARG A 87 -2.46 -11.95 -11.34
N MET A 88 -1.46 -11.97 -10.46
CA MET A 88 -0.28 -11.11 -10.49
C MET A 88 0.90 -11.77 -11.21
N GLU A 89 1.60 -11.02 -12.07
CA GLU A 89 2.80 -11.49 -12.76
C GLU A 89 4.04 -11.47 -11.86
N THR A 90 4.54 -12.65 -11.49
CA THR A 90 5.69 -12.79 -10.56
C THR A 90 7.00 -13.19 -11.24
N GLY A 91 6.98 -13.56 -12.53
CA GLY A 91 8.15 -14.11 -13.23
C GLY A 91 9.27 -13.10 -13.53
N SER A 92 8.93 -11.82 -13.72
CA SER A 92 9.88 -10.75 -14.03
C SER A 92 10.73 -10.29 -12.83
N ARG A 93 10.39 -10.77 -11.62
CA ARG A 93 10.95 -10.32 -10.33
C ARG A 93 10.76 -8.82 -10.03
N GLN A 94 9.91 -8.12 -10.80
CA GLN A 94 9.49 -6.77 -10.47
C GLN A 94 8.42 -6.79 -9.37
N VAL A 95 8.40 -5.74 -8.54
CA VAL A 95 7.59 -5.72 -7.31
C VAL A 95 6.44 -4.73 -7.35
N TYR A 96 6.38 -3.82 -8.31
CA TYR A 96 5.30 -2.83 -8.37
C TYR A 96 4.15 -3.31 -9.25
N TYR A 97 2.93 -3.07 -8.81
CA TYR A 97 1.71 -3.48 -9.51
C TYR A 97 0.69 -2.36 -9.48
N ARG A 98 -0.08 -2.24 -10.57
CA ARG A 98 -1.36 -1.53 -10.49
C ARG A 98 -2.30 -2.36 -9.62
N ALA A 99 -2.95 -1.72 -8.65
CA ALA A 99 -3.77 -2.40 -7.68
C ALA A 99 -5.22 -1.94 -7.83
N ASP A 100 -6.07 -2.85 -8.30
CA ASP A 100 -7.51 -2.67 -8.18
C ASP A 100 -7.95 -2.91 -6.72
N ARG A 101 -9.25 -2.70 -6.45
CA ARG A 101 -9.81 -2.90 -5.12
C ARG A 101 -9.48 -4.26 -4.51
N GLU A 102 -9.63 -5.35 -5.26
CA GLU A 102 -9.41 -6.71 -4.72
C GLU A 102 -7.93 -6.96 -4.40
N ILE A 103 -7.01 -6.47 -5.25
CA ILE A 103 -5.56 -6.54 -4.99
C ILE A 103 -5.20 -5.71 -3.76
N MET A 104 -5.73 -4.49 -3.65
CA MET A 104 -5.49 -3.61 -2.52
C MET A 104 -5.96 -4.24 -1.20
N GLU A 105 -7.17 -4.80 -1.16
CA GLU A 105 -7.71 -5.46 0.02
C GLU A 105 -6.81 -6.63 0.47
N VAL A 106 -6.38 -7.49 -0.46
CA VAL A 106 -5.50 -8.62 -0.14
C VAL A 106 -4.11 -8.16 0.33
N LEU A 107 -3.50 -7.18 -0.33
CA LEU A 107 -2.19 -6.66 0.08
C LEU A 107 -2.25 -5.94 1.43
N LEU A 108 -3.34 -5.24 1.73
CA LEU A 108 -3.57 -4.64 3.03
C LEU A 108 -3.71 -5.69 4.13
N GLU A 109 -4.47 -6.76 3.89
CA GLU A 109 -4.60 -7.86 4.84
C GLU A 109 -3.24 -8.51 5.15
N ILE A 110 -2.44 -8.80 4.12
CA ILE A 110 -1.10 -9.37 4.26
C ILE A 110 -0.17 -8.42 5.03
N THR A 111 -0.29 -7.11 4.78
CA THR A 111 0.49 -6.07 5.47
C THR A 111 0.11 -5.99 6.95
N VAL A 112 -1.20 -6.00 7.25
CA VAL A 112 -1.73 -5.92 8.62
C VAL A 112 -1.43 -7.20 9.43
N THR A 113 -1.38 -8.38 8.80
CA THR A 113 -1.01 -9.62 9.49
C THR A 113 0.48 -9.74 9.79
N GLY A 114 1.32 -8.85 9.25
CA GLY A 114 2.76 -8.87 9.48
C GLY A 114 3.54 -9.85 8.61
N TRP A 115 2.91 -10.43 7.58
CA TRP A 115 3.51 -11.48 6.76
C TRP A 115 4.43 -10.93 5.69
N LEU A 116 3.96 -9.89 4.99
CA LEU A 116 4.74 -9.16 4.00
C LEU A 116 4.23 -7.73 3.95
N PHE A 117 5.13 -6.76 4.09
CA PHE A 117 4.75 -5.36 4.05
C PHE A 117 4.66 -4.87 2.61
N SER A 118 3.58 -4.14 2.35
CA SER A 118 3.39 -3.43 1.10
C SER A 118 3.43 -1.92 1.36
N THR A 119 3.98 -1.19 0.40
CA THR A 119 3.76 0.24 0.21
C THR A 119 2.59 0.42 -0.74
N PHE A 120 1.73 1.38 -0.44
CA PHE A 120 0.63 1.78 -1.31
C PHE A 120 0.91 3.17 -1.88
N TYR A 121 0.68 3.33 -3.18
CA TYR A 121 0.94 4.55 -3.92
C TYR A 121 -0.32 5.02 -4.62
N PHE A 122 -0.58 6.31 -4.56
CA PHE A 122 -1.72 6.95 -5.19
C PHE A 122 -1.24 8.04 -6.11
N ALA A 123 -1.70 8.06 -7.36
CA ALA A 123 -1.23 9.00 -8.37
C ALA A 123 -2.16 10.21 -8.56
N HIS A 124 -3.43 10.11 -8.17
CA HIS A 124 -4.39 11.21 -8.31
C HIS A 124 -4.24 12.21 -7.16
N LYS A 125 -4.60 11.81 -5.93
CA LYS A 125 -4.21 12.53 -4.72
C LYS A 125 -2.87 11.96 -4.28
N LYS A 126 -1.78 12.56 -4.78
CA LYS A 126 -0.44 11.99 -4.70
C LYS A 126 -0.01 11.70 -3.26
N ALA A 127 0.09 10.41 -2.94
CA ALA A 127 0.47 9.95 -1.62
C ALA A 127 1.20 8.59 -1.65
N ILE A 128 2.00 8.37 -0.61
CA ILE A 128 2.62 7.09 -0.27
C ILE A 128 2.10 6.70 1.12
N ILE A 129 1.64 5.46 1.28
CA ILE A 129 1.27 4.91 2.58
C ILE A 129 2.14 3.69 2.85
N TRP A 130 2.92 3.75 3.92
CA TRP A 130 3.81 2.66 4.31
C TRP A 130 3.20 1.76 5.38
N GLY A 131 3.34 0.47 5.15
CA GLY A 131 2.86 -0.58 6.04
C GLY A 131 3.75 -0.82 7.26
N ASN A 132 3.05 -0.93 8.39
CA ASN A 132 3.38 -1.55 9.69
C ASN A 132 4.65 -1.11 10.45
N TYR A 133 4.45 -0.08 11.28
CA TYR A 133 5.04 -0.02 12.61
C TYR A 133 3.93 -0.18 13.67
N ASN A 134 3.60 -1.38 14.13
CA ASN A 134 2.55 -1.62 15.15
C ASN A 134 1.16 -1.05 14.79
N MET A 135 0.66 -1.30 13.57
CA MET A 135 -0.60 -0.69 13.05
C MET A 135 -0.57 0.83 12.89
N GLU A 136 0.63 1.41 12.91
CA GLU A 136 0.88 2.78 12.49
C GLU A 136 1.34 2.80 11.04
N PHE A 137 0.70 3.66 10.26
CA PHE A 137 0.91 3.82 8.83
C PHE A 137 1.38 5.25 8.57
N PRO A 138 2.68 5.47 8.33
CA PRO A 138 3.16 6.73 7.82
C PRO A 138 2.53 7.02 6.46
N VAL A 139 1.89 8.17 6.35
CA VAL A 139 1.31 8.69 5.12
C VAL A 139 2.11 9.91 4.71
N PHE A 140 2.63 9.88 3.49
CA PHE A 140 3.39 10.97 2.89
C PHE A 140 2.61 11.53 1.70
N CYS A 141 2.46 12.85 1.64
CA CYS A 141 1.67 13.54 0.62
C CYS A 141 2.51 14.61 -0.09
N GLU A 142 2.18 14.90 -1.35
CA GLU A 142 2.90 15.91 -2.14
C GLU A 142 2.79 17.32 -1.54
N ASN A 143 1.69 17.61 -0.83
CA ASN A 143 1.42 18.91 -0.25
C ASN A 143 0.41 18.82 0.90
N ARG A 144 0.29 19.94 1.63
CA ARG A 144 -0.53 20.03 2.85
C ARG A 144 -2.03 19.90 2.59
N GLU A 145 -2.51 20.31 1.41
CA GLU A 145 -3.91 20.13 1.01
C GLU A 145 -4.25 18.64 0.85
N THR A 146 -3.35 17.90 0.19
CA THR A 146 -3.47 16.45 0.04
C THR A 146 -3.39 15.76 1.40
N LEU A 147 -2.44 16.15 2.26
CA LEU A 147 -2.33 15.63 3.62
C LEU A 147 -3.63 15.86 4.41
N ALA A 148 -4.20 17.07 4.36
CA ALA A 148 -5.46 17.39 5.02
C ALA A 148 -6.63 16.50 4.53
N CYS A 149 -6.66 16.16 3.24
CA CYS A 149 -7.63 15.23 2.69
C CYS A 149 -7.48 13.82 3.28
N TYR A 150 -6.27 13.26 3.29
CA TYR A 150 -6.00 11.93 3.84
C TYR A 150 -6.26 11.86 5.35
N THR A 151 -5.89 12.89 6.11
CA THR A 151 -6.19 13.02 7.55
C THR A 151 -7.70 13.14 7.81
N GLY A 152 -8.43 13.86 6.94
CA GLY A 152 -9.89 13.97 7.02
C GLY A 152 -10.57 12.61 6.86
N LEU A 153 -10.21 11.86 5.82
CA LEU A 153 -10.71 10.51 5.58
C LEU A 153 -10.40 9.57 6.75
N ALA A 154 -9.22 9.71 7.38
CA ALA A 154 -8.83 8.90 8.52
C ALA A 154 -9.74 9.17 9.73
N LYS A 155 -10.00 10.44 10.02
CA LYS A 155 -10.91 10.87 11.09
C LYS A 155 -12.34 10.39 10.86
N GLU A 156 -12.84 10.41 9.63
CA GLU A 156 -14.16 9.86 9.26
C GLU A 156 -14.27 8.35 9.56
N CYS A 157 -13.16 7.63 9.42
CA CYS A 157 -13.05 6.20 9.77
C CYS A 157 -12.75 5.96 11.26
N GLY A 158 -12.66 7.02 12.07
CA GLY A 158 -12.37 6.92 13.51
C GLY A 158 -10.94 6.46 13.81
N LEU A 159 -9.98 6.80 12.95
CA LEU A 159 -8.55 6.57 13.12
C LEU A 159 -7.88 7.76 13.84
N GLU A 160 -6.78 7.48 14.52
CA GLU A 160 -5.94 8.50 15.16
C GLU A 160 -4.89 9.01 14.17
N CYS A 161 -4.52 10.28 14.29
CA CYS A 161 -3.57 10.95 13.41
C CYS A 161 -2.54 11.68 14.27
N HIS A 162 -1.26 11.42 14.04
CA HIS A 162 -0.13 11.98 14.77
C HIS A 162 0.78 12.70 13.78
N GLU A 163 0.94 14.00 13.93
CA GLU A 163 1.84 14.84 13.12
C GLU A 163 3.26 14.88 13.71
#